data_AF-A0AA51CC87-F1
#
_entry.id   AF-A0AA51CC87-F1
#
_cell.length_a   1.000
_cell.length_b   1.000
_cell.length_c   1.000
_cell.angle_alpha   90.00
_cell.angle_beta   90.00
_cell.angle_gamma   90.00
#
_symmetry.space_group_name_H-M   'P 1'
#
loop_
_entity.id
_entity.type
_entity.pdbx_description
1 polymer ?
#
loop_
_entity_poly.entity_id
_entity_poly.type
_entity_poly.pdbx_seq_one_letter_code
_entity_poly.pdbx_strand_id
1 'polypeptide(L)'
;MEKGWNTPEVQALGEERLRLIKEAAEKSRGKTGMEMLDVFLEYGDRLAQGGELPKDQQKLLLAAVGATLPKEEQERLVQIMSMLGY
;
A
#
# COMPACT_ATOMS: atom_id res chain seq x y z
N MET A 1 13.73 -4.45 6.41
CA MET A 1 12.51 -4.27 5.60
C MET A 1 12.33 -5.34 4.51
N GLU A 2 13.11 -6.43 4.46
CA GLU A 2 13.02 -7.41 3.35
C GLU A 2 11.99 -8.54 3.56
N LYS A 3 11.65 -8.89 4.81
CA LYS A 3 10.79 -10.05 5.10
C LYS A 3 9.35 -9.94 4.60
N GLY A 4 8.83 -8.72 4.41
CA GLY A 4 7.44 -8.50 3.98
C GLY A 4 7.19 -8.71 2.48
N TRP A 5 8.21 -8.59 1.63
CA TRP A 5 8.04 -8.62 0.16
C TRP A 5 8.05 -10.04 -0.43
N ASN A 6 8.48 -11.02 0.34
CA ASN A 6 8.70 -12.39 -0.13
C ASN A 6 7.57 -13.35 0.28
N THR A 7 6.44 -12.85 0.79
CA THR A 7 5.31 -13.71 1.12
C THR A 7 4.55 -14.12 -0.16
N PRO A 8 3.93 -15.31 -0.20
CA PRO A 8 3.18 -15.78 -1.37
C PRO A 8 2.10 -14.80 -1.83
N GLU A 9 1.43 -14.15 -0.89
CA GLU A 9 0.34 -13.20 -1.14
C GLU A 9 0.84 -11.94 -1.84
N VAL A 10 2.04 -11.49 -1.48
CA VAL A 10 2.68 -10.30 -2.06
C VAL A 10 3.25 -10.65 -3.44
N GLN A 11 3.85 -11.83 -3.59
CA GLN A 11 4.32 -12.34 -4.89
C GLN A 11 3.18 -12.53 -5.90
N ALA A 12 1.98 -12.91 -5.44
CA ALA A 12 0.79 -13.07 -6.27
C ALA A 12 0.29 -11.77 -6.93
N LEU A 13 0.78 -10.60 -6.49
CA LEU A 13 0.46 -9.31 -7.12
C LEU A 13 1.15 -9.15 -8.49
N GLY A 14 2.18 -9.93 -8.77
CA GLY A 14 2.95 -9.85 -10.01
C GLY A 14 4.02 -8.76 -9.99
N GLU A 15 5.04 -8.93 -10.84
CA GLU A 15 6.29 -8.14 -10.80
C GLU A 15 6.07 -6.63 -10.97
N GLU A 16 5.20 -6.22 -11.89
CA GLU A 16 4.99 -4.79 -12.17
C GLU A 16 4.30 -4.10 -10.99
N ARG A 17 3.30 -4.74 -10.37
CA ARG A 17 2.63 -4.17 -9.20
C ARG A 17 3.56 -4.14 -8.00
N LEU A 18 4.38 -5.17 -7.80
CA LEU A 18 5.40 -5.19 -6.76
C LEU A 18 6.42 -4.08 -6.92
N ARG A 19 6.86 -3.82 -8.15
CA ARG A 19 7.76 -2.72 -8.46
C ARG A 19 7.14 -1.37 -8.09
N LEU A 20 5.89 -1.14 -8.47
CA LEU A 20 5.17 0.09 -8.14
C LEU A 20 5.01 0.29 -6.61
N ILE A 21 4.67 -0.77 -5.88
CA ILE A 21 4.52 -0.69 -4.41
C ILE A 21 5.86 -0.39 -3.74
N LYS A 22 6.96 -1.00 -4.20
CA LYS A 22 8.32 -0.72 -3.69
C LYS A 22 8.73 0.72 -3.98
N GLU A 23 8.48 1.19 -5.19
CA GLU A 23 8.76 2.58 -5.61
C GLU A 23 7.96 3.59 -4.76
N ALA A 24 6.68 3.30 -4.49
CA ALA A 24 5.85 4.09 -3.59
C ALA A 24 6.41 4.10 -2.16
N ALA A 25 6.78 2.93 -1.62
CA ALA A 25 7.34 2.81 -0.27
C ALA A 25 8.67 3.57 -0.12
N GLU A 26 9.53 3.56 -1.13
CA GLU A 26 10.75 4.36 -1.15
C GLU A 26 10.45 5.85 -1.23
N LYS A 27 9.55 6.27 -2.13
CA LYS A 27 9.15 7.68 -2.25
C LYS A 27 8.43 8.23 -1.03
N SER A 28 7.79 7.38 -0.23
CA SER A 28 7.14 7.78 1.02
C SER A 28 8.11 7.93 2.20
N ARG A 29 9.37 7.47 2.10
CA ARG A 29 10.33 7.61 3.20
C ARG A 29 10.59 9.08 3.51
N GLY A 30 10.39 9.46 4.77
CA GLY A 30 10.63 10.81 5.26
C GLY A 30 9.56 11.83 4.87
N LYS A 31 8.51 11.43 4.12
CA LYS A 31 7.35 12.28 3.83
C LYS A 31 6.33 12.20 4.96
N THR A 32 5.57 13.27 5.16
CA THR A 32 4.50 13.31 6.16
C THR A 32 3.27 14.03 5.62
N GLY A 33 2.10 13.74 6.20
CA GLY A 33 0.85 14.43 5.88
C GLY A 33 0.52 14.42 4.38
N MET A 34 0.40 15.62 3.79
CA MET A 34 -0.01 15.81 2.40
C MET A 34 0.97 15.19 1.40
N GLU A 35 2.27 15.25 1.67
CA GLU A 35 3.30 14.73 0.77
C GLU A 35 3.24 13.20 0.64
N MET A 36 2.86 12.52 1.74
CA MET A 36 2.64 11.08 1.73
C MET A 36 1.34 10.73 1.01
N LEU A 37 0.29 11.54 1.19
CA LEU A 37 -0.97 11.38 0.47
C LEU A 37 -0.78 11.51 -1.05
N ASP A 38 0.01 12.47 -1.50
CA ASP A 38 0.32 12.65 -2.93
C ASP A 38 0.98 11.39 -3.53
N VAL A 39 1.88 10.74 -2.79
CA VAL A 39 2.50 9.48 -3.23
C VAL A 39 1.47 8.36 -3.28
N PHE A 40 0.58 8.25 -2.29
CA PHE A 40 -0.47 7.23 -2.34
C PHE A 40 -1.44 7.43 -3.49
N LEU A 41 -1.77 8.68 -3.84
CA LEU A 41 -2.62 8.98 -4.99
C LEU A 41 -1.91 8.66 -6.31
N GLU A 42 -0.66 9.10 -6.50
CA GLU A 42 0.14 8.83 -7.71
C GLU A 42 0.27 7.33 -7.95
N TYR A 43 0.66 6.57 -6.94
CA TYR A 43 0.91 5.13 -7.09
C TYR A 43 -0.37 4.31 -7.03
N GLY A 44 -1.40 4.77 -6.33
CA GLY A 44 -2.74 4.18 -6.38
C GLY A 44 -3.29 4.18 -7.80
N ASP A 45 -3.18 5.30 -8.51
CA ASP A 45 -3.63 5.42 -9.91
C ASP A 45 -2.80 4.57 -10.87
N ARG A 46 -1.46 4.54 -10.69
CA ARG A 46 -0.56 3.67 -11.47
C ARG A 46 -0.85 2.18 -11.22
N LEU A 47 -1.14 1.79 -9.98
CA LEU A 47 -1.49 0.41 -9.61
C LEU A 47 -2.87 -0.01 -10.14
N ALA A 48 -3.79 0.95 -10.22
CA ALA A 48 -5.08 0.84 -10.86
C ALA A 48 -4.98 0.67 -12.39
N GLN A 49 -3.87 1.08 -13.02
CA GLN A 49 -3.73 1.13 -14.49
C GLN A 49 -4.90 1.88 -15.16
N GLY A 50 -5.46 2.89 -14.49
CA GLY A 50 -6.64 3.63 -14.95
C GLY A 50 -7.98 2.92 -14.73
N GLY A 51 -8.05 1.84 -13.94
CA GLY A 51 -9.29 1.19 -13.50
C GLY A 51 -9.28 0.84 -12.01
N GLU A 52 -10.44 0.66 -11.37
CA GLU A 52 -10.46 0.28 -9.95
C GLU A 52 -9.77 -1.09 -9.74
N LEU A 53 -8.78 -1.12 -8.83
CA LEU A 53 -8.28 -2.39 -8.32
C LEU A 53 -9.45 -3.20 -7.75
N PRO A 54 -9.58 -4.50 -8.06
CA PRO A 54 -10.57 -5.36 -7.42
C PRO A 54 -10.47 -5.26 -5.90
N LYS A 55 -11.61 -5.19 -5.19
CA LYS A 55 -11.63 -4.98 -3.72
C LYS A 55 -10.72 -5.95 -2.95
N ASP A 56 -10.61 -7.20 -3.39
CA ASP A 56 -9.74 -8.20 -2.75
C ASP A 56 -8.25 -7.85 -2.92
N GLN A 57 -7.87 -7.29 -4.06
CA GLN A 57 -6.51 -6.80 -4.29
C GLN A 57 -6.24 -5.51 -3.54
N GLN A 58 -7.22 -4.61 -3.41
CA GLN A 58 -7.09 -3.41 -2.55
C GLN A 58 -6.85 -3.79 -1.09
N LYS A 59 -7.59 -4.80 -0.58
CA LYS A 59 -7.40 -5.33 0.78
C LYS A 59 -6.01 -5.92 0.99
N LEU A 60 -5.52 -6.71 0.04
CA LEU A 60 -4.15 -7.26 0.08
C LEU A 60 -3.07 -6.17 0.07
N LEU A 61 -3.26 -5.14 -0.75
CA LEU A 61 -2.33 -4.02 -0.87
C LEU A 61 -2.32 -3.18 0.41
N LEU A 62 -3.49 -2.90 1.00
CA LEU A 62 -3.56 -2.22 2.30
C LEU A 62 -2.97 -3.06 3.43
N ALA A 63 -3.18 -4.38 3.43
CA ALA A 63 -2.57 -5.26 4.42
C ALA A 63 -1.04 -5.27 4.29
N ALA A 64 -0.51 -5.30 3.07
CA ALA A 64 0.92 -5.24 2.80
C ALA A 64 1.52 -3.89 3.20
N VAL A 65 0.86 -2.78 2.87
CA VAL A 65 1.29 -1.43 3.29
C VAL A 65 1.25 -1.31 4.82
N GLY A 66 0.15 -1.70 5.45
CA GLY A 66 0.02 -1.76 6.91
C GLY A 66 1.16 -2.54 7.55
N ALA A 67 1.45 -3.75 7.07
CA ALA A 67 2.55 -4.59 7.57
C ALA A 67 3.94 -3.93 7.50
N THR A 68 4.14 -2.92 6.64
CA THR A 68 5.40 -2.18 6.52
C THR A 68 5.48 -0.93 7.40
N LEU A 69 4.35 -0.46 7.94
CA LEU A 69 4.29 0.73 8.78
C LEU A 69 4.62 0.45 10.26
N PRO A 70 5.12 1.45 11.01
CA PRO A 70 5.23 1.38 12.47
C PRO A 70 3.89 1.05 13.14
N LYS A 71 3.95 0.47 14.35
CA LYS A 71 2.77 -0.07 15.03
C LYS A 71 1.69 1.00 15.29
N GLU A 72 2.08 2.23 15.64
CA GLU A 72 1.12 3.32 15.81
C GLU A 72 0.45 3.76 14.50
N GLU A 73 1.12 3.59 13.36
CA GLU A 73 0.57 3.91 12.04
C GLU A 73 -0.29 2.77 11.49
N GLN A 74 0.03 1.52 11.81
CA GLN A 74 -0.83 0.36 11.55
C GLN A 74 -2.20 0.51 12.20
N GLU A 75 -2.24 0.85 13.50
CA GLU A 75 -3.51 1.02 14.23
C GLU A 75 -4.36 2.15 13.64
N ARG A 76 -3.71 3.23 13.22
CA ARG A 76 -4.36 4.35 12.53
C ARG A 76 -4.91 3.96 11.16
N LEU A 77 -4.17 3.16 10.41
CA LEU A 77 -4.61 2.62 9.11
C LEU A 77 -5.84 1.72 9.29
N VAL A 78 -5.83 0.84 10.29
CA VAL A 78 -6.96 -0.06 10.62
C VAL A 78 -8.21 0.73 11.03
N GLN A 79 -8.06 1.82 11.80
CA GLN A 79 -9.17 2.71 12.13
C GLN A 79 -9.76 3.39 10.89
N ILE A 80 -8.91 3.93 10.01
CA ILE A 80 -9.36 4.56 8.76
C ILE A 80 -10.09 3.54 7.87
N MET A 81 -9.59 2.32 7.76
CA MET A 81 -10.25 1.25 7.02
C MET A 81 -11.63 0.91 7.59
N SER A 82 -11.74 0.82 8.91
CA SER A 82 -13.00 0.54 9.59
C SER A 82 -14.04 1.64 9.35
N MET A 83 -13.62 2.90 9.27
CA MET A 83 -14.50 4.04 8.94
C MET A 83 -14.92 4.05 7.47
N LEU A 84 -14.09 3.52 6.57
CA LEU A 84 -14.37 3.40 5.13
C LEU A 84 -15.16 2.13 4.76
N GLY A 85 -15.51 1.29 5.75
CA GLY A 85 -16.34 0.09 5.56
C GLY A 85 -15.60 -1.12 4.98
N TYR A 86 -14.29 -1.23 5.22
CA TYR A 86 -13.46 -2.37 4.78
C TYR A 86 -13.38 -3.52 5.78
#